data_AF-A0A7C2TTV6-F1
#
_entry.id   AF-A0A7C2TTV6-F1
#
_cell.length_a   1.000
_cell.length_b   1.000
_cell.length_c   1.000
_cell.angle_alpha   90.00
_cell.angle_beta   90.00
_cell.angle_gamma   90.00
#
_symmetry.space_group_name_H-M   'P 1'
#
loop_
_entity.id
_entity.type
_entity.pdbx_description
1 polymer ?
#
loop_
_entity_poly.entity_id
_entity_poly.type
_entity_poly.pdbx_seq_one_letter_code
_entity_poly.pdbx_strand_id
1 'polypeptide(L)'
;MVSNRHRMRLANYLKQSAWAGLDKSLPVIYGLGFLFAVVRVLPKEEFGLLGLFQAVFLFIEMIDQTLVQIPLVKFLSEGKENNWSIPASFLLSLLVLLLSGIACIAIAPLLASLMNAPKLVGLLGLAPILVAAFYLKNLAGQICVAHQRVRRLFVIDAVYFLGSLMLLIGWHVAFKLSDTRQVIWINIYAAMAASLLSVILTWNVLKQTRWQFKLAQLKRFLAFGKYSLGAG
;
A
#
# COMPACT_ATOMS: atom_id res chain seq x y z
N MET A 1 -27.80 36.20 -5.76
CA MET A 1 -26.84 35.55 -4.82
C MET A 1 -26.65 34.03 -4.99
N VAL A 2 -27.41 33.33 -5.85
CA VAL A 2 -27.28 31.86 -6.06
C VAL A 2 -26.07 31.47 -6.95
N SER A 3 -25.69 32.34 -7.90
CA SER A 3 -24.59 32.10 -8.86
C SER A 3 -23.20 31.90 -8.20
N ASN A 4 -22.92 32.60 -7.09
CA ASN A 4 -21.62 32.47 -6.39
C ASN A 4 -21.45 31.13 -5.65
N ARG A 5 -22.54 30.49 -5.18
CA ARG A 5 -22.44 29.20 -4.48
C ARG A 5 -22.07 28.04 -5.41
N HIS A 6 -22.52 28.07 -6.67
CA HIS A 6 -22.17 27.04 -7.65
C HIS A 6 -20.72 27.17 -8.13
N ARG A 7 -20.25 28.40 -8.40
CA ARG A 7 -18.83 28.63 -8.76
C ARG A 7 -17.86 28.19 -7.66
N MET A 8 -18.18 28.46 -6.40
CA MET A 8 -17.35 28.02 -5.26
C MET A 8 -17.29 26.49 -5.12
N ARG A 9 -18.36 25.76 -5.42
CA ARG A 9 -18.35 24.29 -5.41
C ARG A 9 -17.50 23.73 -6.55
N LEU A 10 -17.65 24.26 -7.76
CA LEU A 10 -16.87 23.81 -8.93
C LEU A 10 -15.37 23.98 -8.71
N ALA A 11 -14.94 25.14 -8.18
CA ALA A 11 -13.52 25.39 -7.87
C ALA A 11 -12.95 24.39 -6.86
N ASN A 12 -13.74 24.01 -5.84
CA ASN A 12 -13.33 23.01 -4.85
C ASN A 12 -13.19 21.61 -5.47
N TYR A 13 -14.13 21.21 -6.33
CA TYR A 13 -14.03 19.93 -7.04
C TYR A 13 -12.83 19.91 -7.99
N LEU A 14 -12.60 20.97 -8.76
CA LEU A 14 -11.44 21.08 -9.64
C LEU A 14 -10.13 20.95 -8.88
N LYS A 15 -10.03 21.62 -7.71
CA LYS A 15 -8.85 21.51 -6.85
C LYS A 15 -8.66 20.08 -6.33
N GLN A 16 -9.71 19.41 -5.88
CA GLN A 16 -9.63 18.02 -5.41
C GLN A 16 -9.24 17.06 -6.54
N SER A 17 -9.83 17.22 -7.72
CA SER A 17 -9.48 16.44 -8.91
C SER A 17 -8.04 16.66 -9.35
N ALA A 18 -7.53 17.90 -9.28
CA ALA A 18 -6.12 18.19 -9.56
C ALA A 18 -5.18 17.45 -8.59
N TRP A 19 -5.47 17.46 -7.28
CA TRP A 19 -4.71 16.68 -6.31
C TRP A 19 -4.80 15.17 -6.56
N ALA A 20 -5.96 14.67 -6.96
CA ALA A 20 -6.14 13.25 -7.28
C ALA A 20 -5.36 12.87 -8.55
N GLY A 21 -5.35 13.74 -9.56
CA GLY A 21 -4.53 13.55 -10.76
C GLY A 21 -3.04 13.51 -10.43
N LEU A 22 -2.57 14.42 -9.58
CA LEU A 22 -1.19 14.42 -9.09
C LEU A 22 -0.85 13.14 -8.33
N ASP A 23 -1.73 12.70 -7.43
CA ASP A 23 -1.59 11.43 -6.70
C ASP A 23 -1.42 10.24 -7.64
N LYS A 24 -2.28 10.12 -8.66
CA LYS A 24 -2.20 9.04 -9.65
C LYS A 24 -1.03 9.16 -10.63
N SER A 25 -0.41 10.33 -10.74
CA SER A 25 0.82 10.48 -11.52
C SER A 25 2.07 9.94 -10.80
N LEU A 26 2.06 9.85 -9.46
CA LEU A 26 3.21 9.39 -8.68
C LEU A 26 3.65 7.96 -9.04
N PRO A 27 2.75 6.95 -9.12
CA PRO A 27 3.13 5.62 -9.59
C PRO A 27 3.75 5.60 -10.99
N VAL A 28 3.28 6.47 -11.89
CA VAL A 28 3.82 6.57 -13.27
C VAL A 28 5.25 7.12 -13.24
N ILE A 29 5.48 8.19 -12.49
CA ILE A 29 6.81 8.78 -12.30
C ILE A 29 7.75 7.75 -11.66
N TYR A 30 7.28 7.05 -10.62
CA TYR A 30 8.04 5.99 -9.98
C TYR A 30 8.37 4.86 -10.96
N GLY A 31 7.39 4.37 -11.73
CA GLY A 31 7.59 3.31 -12.72
C GLY A 31 8.63 3.67 -13.79
N LEU A 32 8.57 4.89 -14.31
CA LEU A 32 9.57 5.40 -15.25
C LEU A 32 10.94 5.52 -14.60
N GLY A 33 11.02 6.10 -13.41
CA GLY A 33 12.27 6.21 -12.66
C GLY A 33 12.89 4.84 -12.33
N PHE A 34 12.05 3.89 -11.91
CA PHE A 34 12.43 2.50 -11.64
C PHE A 34 12.95 1.81 -12.91
N LEU A 35 12.36 2.07 -14.08
CA LEU A 35 12.85 1.55 -15.35
C LEU A 35 14.28 2.03 -15.64
N PHE A 36 14.60 3.30 -15.39
CA PHE A 36 15.96 3.80 -15.60
C PHE A 36 16.94 3.37 -14.51
N ALA A 37 16.51 3.36 -13.24
CA ALA A 37 17.38 3.11 -12.09
C ALA A 37 17.63 1.61 -11.81
N VAL A 38 16.68 0.74 -12.16
CA VAL A 38 16.73 -0.69 -11.84
C VAL A 38 16.85 -1.54 -13.10
N VAL A 39 15.93 -1.42 -14.07
CA VAL A 39 15.87 -2.34 -15.23
C VAL A 39 17.17 -2.30 -16.06
N ARG A 40 17.79 -1.13 -16.19
CA ARG A 40 19.04 -0.97 -16.97
C ARG A 40 20.30 -1.39 -16.22
N VAL A 41 20.24 -1.50 -14.90
CA VAL A 41 21.41 -1.68 -14.04
C VAL A 41 21.48 -3.10 -13.49
N LEU A 42 20.33 -3.65 -13.09
CA LEU A 42 20.28 -4.95 -12.44
C LEU A 42 20.59 -6.07 -13.44
N PRO A 43 21.39 -7.08 -13.07
CA PRO A 43 21.57 -8.27 -13.90
C PRO A 43 20.22 -8.92 -14.26
N LYS A 44 20.11 -9.50 -15.46
CA LYS A 44 18.85 -10.09 -15.96
C LYS A 44 18.26 -11.13 -15.00
N GLU A 45 19.11 -11.94 -14.39
CA GLU A 45 18.71 -12.96 -13.41
C GLU A 45 18.09 -12.33 -12.16
N GLU A 46 18.74 -11.30 -11.61
CA GLU A 46 18.26 -10.55 -10.45
C GLU A 46 16.97 -9.79 -10.78
N PHE A 47 16.87 -9.20 -11.98
CA PHE A 47 15.63 -8.56 -12.42
C PHE A 47 14.47 -9.56 -12.53
N GLY A 48 14.72 -10.79 -12.99
CA GLY A 48 13.74 -11.87 -12.99
C GLY A 48 13.27 -12.25 -11.59
N LEU A 49 14.20 -12.38 -10.63
CA LEU A 49 13.88 -12.65 -9.23
C LEU A 49 13.03 -11.52 -8.62
N LEU A 50 13.35 -10.27 -8.93
CA LEU A 50 12.58 -9.12 -8.49
C LEU A 50 11.15 -9.15 -9.05
N GLY A 51 10.98 -9.50 -10.32
CA GLY A 51 9.66 -9.67 -10.94
C GLY A 51 8.83 -10.76 -10.26
N LEU A 52 9.41 -11.92 -9.97
CA LEU A 52 8.75 -13.01 -9.25
C LEU A 52 8.34 -12.58 -7.84
N PHE A 53 9.25 -11.93 -7.10
CA PHE A 53 8.96 -11.39 -5.78
C PHE A 53 7.82 -10.36 -5.83
N GLN A 54 7.86 -9.42 -6.77
CA GLN A 54 6.82 -8.41 -6.94
C GLN A 54 5.48 -9.03 -7.29
N ALA A 55 5.42 -10.07 -8.12
CA ALA A 55 4.18 -10.76 -8.45
C ALA A 55 3.52 -11.37 -7.20
N VAL A 56 4.31 -12.05 -6.35
CA VAL A 56 3.81 -12.60 -5.07
C VAL A 56 3.36 -11.47 -4.14
N PHE A 57 4.14 -10.40 -4.01
CA PHE A 57 3.78 -9.24 -3.19
C PHE A 57 2.47 -8.58 -3.65
N LEU A 58 2.31 -8.33 -4.96
CA LEU A 58 1.09 -7.74 -5.53
C LEU A 58 -0.13 -8.65 -5.31
N PHE A 59 0.05 -9.97 -5.37
CA PHE A 59 -1.03 -10.90 -5.08
C PHE A 59 -1.50 -10.80 -3.61
N ILE A 60 -0.58 -10.65 -2.67
CA ILE A 60 -0.92 -10.43 -1.24
C ILE A 60 -1.62 -9.09 -1.06
N GLU A 61 -1.09 -8.02 -1.65
CA GLU A 61 -1.70 -6.70 -1.60
C GLU A 61 -3.11 -6.70 -2.21
N MET A 62 -3.34 -7.45 -3.29
CA MET A 62 -4.67 -7.62 -3.87
C MET A 62 -5.66 -8.25 -2.90
N ILE A 63 -5.24 -9.26 -2.13
CA ILE A 63 -6.07 -9.90 -1.10
C ILE A 63 -6.38 -8.90 0.02
N ASP A 64 -5.39 -8.16 0.52
CA ASP A 64 -5.61 -7.13 1.55
C ASP A 64 -6.52 -6.01 1.03
N GLN A 65 -6.31 -5.59 -0.22
CA GLN A 65 -7.09 -4.53 -0.83
C GLN A 65 -8.58 -4.91 -0.93
N THR A 66 -8.87 -6.12 -1.38
CA THR A 66 -10.24 -6.61 -1.61
C THR A 66 -10.95 -6.96 -0.31
N LEU A 67 -10.28 -7.67 0.60
CA LEU A 67 -10.86 -8.10 1.87
C LEU A 67 -10.91 -7.00 2.92
N VAL A 68 -9.97 -6.05 2.87
CA VAL A 68 -9.77 -5.06 3.93
C VAL A 68 -9.99 -3.63 3.47
N GLN A 69 -9.22 -3.18 2.49
CA GLN A 69 -9.15 -1.76 2.14
C GLN A 69 -10.45 -1.23 1.51
N ILE A 70 -11.03 -1.97 0.56
CA ILE A 70 -12.29 -1.56 -0.10
C ILE A 70 -13.46 -1.47 0.91
N PRO A 71 -13.73 -2.49 1.74
CA PRO A 71 -14.77 -2.37 2.77
C PRO A 71 -14.49 -1.24 3.78
N LEU A 72 -13.22 -0.98 4.14
CA LEU A 72 -12.86 0.13 5.03
C LEU A 72 -13.35 1.46 4.46
N VAL A 73 -13.00 1.75 3.20
CA VAL A 73 -13.41 3.00 2.54
C VAL A 73 -14.93 3.11 2.51
N LYS A 74 -15.61 2.02 2.13
CA LYS A 74 -17.08 1.99 2.08
C LYS A 74 -17.67 2.33 3.45
N PHE A 75 -17.40 1.53 4.47
CA PHE A 75 -18.03 1.66 5.78
C PHE A 75 -17.64 2.96 6.49
N LEU A 76 -16.43 3.47 6.26
CA LEU A 76 -15.98 4.74 6.85
C LEU A 76 -16.61 5.96 6.16
N SER A 77 -16.89 5.89 4.85
CA SER A 77 -17.52 6.99 4.11
C SER A 77 -19.02 7.20 4.42
N GLU A 78 -19.71 6.19 4.95
CA GLU A 78 -21.13 6.26 5.34
C GLU A 78 -21.39 7.14 6.59
N GLY A 79 -20.33 7.59 7.28
CA GLY A 79 -20.30 8.91 7.92
C GLY A 79 -21.09 9.16 9.21
N LYS A 80 -21.79 8.18 9.82
CA LYS A 80 -22.55 8.46 11.07
C LYS A 80 -22.17 7.67 12.32
N GLU A 81 -21.83 6.39 12.27
CA GLU A 81 -21.50 5.62 13.51
C GLU A 81 -20.46 4.49 13.32
N ASN A 82 -19.79 4.43 12.17
CA ASN A 82 -18.89 3.32 11.82
C ASN A 82 -17.44 3.50 12.31
N ASN A 83 -17.21 4.10 13.48
CA ASN A 83 -15.86 4.18 14.07
C ASN A 83 -15.25 2.79 14.39
N TRP A 84 -16.06 1.74 14.33
CA TRP A 84 -15.58 0.35 14.45
C TRP A 84 -14.89 -0.17 13.18
N SER A 85 -15.07 0.48 12.02
CA SER A 85 -14.46 0.01 10.76
C SER A 85 -12.95 0.07 10.83
N ILE A 86 -12.37 1.13 11.43
CA ILE A 86 -10.92 1.29 11.56
C ILE A 86 -10.30 0.15 12.40
N PRO A 87 -10.77 -0.14 13.65
CA PRO A 87 -10.27 -1.28 14.41
C PRO A 87 -10.48 -2.63 13.71
N ALA A 88 -11.64 -2.82 13.06
CA ALA A 88 -11.92 -4.06 12.32
C ALA A 88 -10.96 -4.25 11.14
N SER A 89 -10.70 -3.20 10.37
CA SER A 89 -9.72 -3.22 9.28
C SER A 89 -8.31 -3.40 9.78
N PHE A 90 -7.93 -2.74 10.88
CA PHE A 90 -6.64 -2.94 11.52
C PHE A 90 -6.43 -4.42 11.86
N LEU A 91 -7.38 -5.03 12.57
CA LEU A 91 -7.30 -6.44 12.95
C LEU A 91 -7.29 -7.38 11.74
N LEU A 92 -8.12 -7.11 10.73
CA LEU A 92 -8.17 -7.92 9.52
C LEU A 92 -6.89 -7.82 8.69
N SER A 93 -6.37 -6.62 8.46
CA SER A 93 -5.09 -6.47 7.75
C SER A 93 -3.94 -7.10 8.54
N LEU A 94 -3.99 -7.08 9.88
CA LEU A 94 -2.99 -7.78 10.71
C LEU A 94 -3.09 -9.29 10.52
N LEU A 95 -4.31 -9.83 10.46
CA LEU A 95 -4.54 -11.25 10.18
C LEU A 95 -4.09 -11.61 8.76
N VAL A 96 -4.40 -10.77 7.75
CA VAL A 96 -3.93 -10.96 6.37
C VAL A 96 -2.41 -10.97 6.33
N LEU A 97 -1.73 -10.01 6.97
CA LEU A 97 -0.27 -9.94 7.08
C LEU A 97 0.32 -11.22 7.67
N LEU A 98 -0.24 -11.72 8.79
CA LEU A 98 0.27 -12.93 9.45
C LEU A 98 0.06 -14.17 8.56
N LEU A 99 -1.15 -14.34 8.01
CA LEU A 99 -1.46 -15.48 7.15
C LEU A 99 -0.66 -15.46 5.85
N SER A 100 -0.56 -14.31 5.19
CA SER A 100 0.22 -14.16 3.97
C SER A 100 1.71 -14.36 4.24
N GLY A 101 2.21 -13.88 5.38
CA GLY A 101 3.61 -14.07 5.75
C GLY A 101 3.96 -15.54 5.98
N ILE A 102 3.12 -16.27 6.71
CA ILE A 102 3.28 -17.72 6.91
C ILE A 102 3.18 -18.44 5.55
N ALA A 103 2.18 -18.10 4.73
CA ALA A 103 1.99 -18.69 3.41
C ALA A 103 3.21 -18.46 2.49
N CYS A 104 3.78 -17.25 2.48
CA CYS A 104 4.99 -16.94 1.72
C CYS A 104 6.16 -17.84 2.13
N ILE A 105 6.41 -18.00 3.43
CA ILE A 105 7.52 -18.82 3.93
C ILE A 105 7.28 -20.30 3.60
N ALA A 106 6.04 -20.79 3.76
CA ALA A 106 5.69 -22.19 3.50
C ALA A 106 5.76 -22.55 2.00
N ILE A 107 5.32 -21.64 1.12
CA ILE A 107 5.25 -21.86 -0.33
C ILE A 107 6.58 -21.50 -1.03
N ALA A 108 7.47 -20.76 -0.38
CA ALA A 108 8.73 -20.30 -0.96
C ALA A 108 9.60 -21.41 -1.58
N PRO A 109 9.86 -22.56 -0.93
CA PRO A 109 10.64 -23.64 -1.53
C PRO A 109 9.99 -24.24 -2.77
N LEU A 110 8.65 -24.35 -2.77
CA LEU A 110 7.87 -24.85 -3.90
C LEU A 110 7.95 -23.90 -5.10
N LEU A 111 7.79 -22.59 -4.88
CA LEU A 111 7.94 -21.61 -5.96
C LEU A 111 9.37 -21.55 -6.48
N ALA A 112 10.36 -21.63 -5.60
CA ALA A 112 11.77 -21.63 -5.99
C ALA A 112 12.13 -22.83 -6.85
N SER A 113 11.60 -24.03 -6.57
CA SER A 113 11.83 -25.22 -7.38
C SER A 113 11.09 -25.16 -8.71
N LEU A 114 9.82 -24.76 -8.71
CA LEU A 114 9.01 -24.62 -9.94
C LEU A 114 9.61 -23.61 -10.91
N MET A 115 10.21 -22.53 -10.40
CA MET A 115 10.79 -21.45 -11.20
C MET A 115 12.30 -21.60 -11.44
N ASN A 116 12.93 -22.70 -10.98
CA ASN A 116 14.38 -22.92 -11.04
C ASN A 116 15.22 -21.75 -10.46
N ALA A 117 14.73 -21.16 -9.36
CA ALA A 117 15.24 -19.92 -8.79
C ALA A 117 15.52 -20.07 -7.27
N PRO A 118 16.61 -20.73 -6.85
CA PRO A 118 16.85 -21.05 -5.44
C PRO A 118 17.00 -19.81 -4.54
N LYS A 119 17.53 -18.69 -5.08
CA LYS A 119 17.62 -17.41 -4.37
C LYS A 119 16.26 -16.84 -3.96
N LEU A 120 15.18 -17.24 -4.64
CA LEU A 120 13.83 -16.74 -4.38
C LEU A 120 13.36 -17.07 -2.96
N VAL A 121 13.82 -18.18 -2.36
CA VAL A 121 13.46 -18.56 -0.99
C VAL A 121 13.85 -17.46 0.01
N GLY A 122 15.08 -16.95 -0.09
CA GLY A 122 15.56 -15.88 0.78
C GLY A 122 14.84 -14.55 0.55
N LEU A 123 14.48 -14.25 -0.70
CA LEU A 123 13.75 -13.03 -1.05
C LEU A 123 12.31 -13.06 -0.55
N LEU A 124 11.60 -14.18 -0.70
CA LEU A 124 10.23 -14.34 -0.19
C LEU A 124 10.15 -14.26 1.33
N GLY A 125 11.24 -14.60 2.04
CA GLY A 125 11.38 -14.32 3.47
C GLY A 125 11.30 -12.84 3.84
N LEU A 126 11.52 -11.92 2.90
CA LEU A 126 11.38 -10.47 3.10
C LEU A 126 9.96 -9.96 2.81
N ALA A 127 9.11 -10.75 2.17
CA ALA A 127 7.74 -10.34 1.84
C ALA A 127 6.91 -9.95 3.09
N PRO A 128 6.93 -10.70 4.21
CA PRO A 128 6.20 -10.30 5.42
C PRO A 128 6.67 -8.95 5.97
N ILE A 129 7.98 -8.67 5.90
CA ILE A 129 8.56 -7.40 6.37
C ILE A 129 8.10 -6.25 5.48
N LEU A 130 8.08 -6.46 4.16
CA LEU A 130 7.61 -5.46 3.21
C LEU A 130 6.11 -5.17 3.43
N VAL A 131 5.26 -6.19 3.52
CA VAL A 131 3.82 -6.00 3.78
C VAL A 131 3.61 -5.28 5.12
N ALA A 132 4.36 -5.65 6.17
CA ALA A 132 4.31 -4.95 7.45
C ALA A 132 4.74 -3.48 7.34
N ALA A 133 5.73 -3.17 6.51
CA ALA A 133 6.16 -1.79 6.26
C ALA A 133 5.11 -0.97 5.52
N PHE A 134 4.28 -1.58 4.66
CA PHE A 134 3.16 -0.93 3.98
C PHE A 134 1.90 -0.80 4.83
N TYR A 135 1.76 -1.61 5.88
CA TYR A 135 0.54 -1.75 6.65
C TYR A 135 -0.08 -0.42 7.11
N LEU A 136 0.70 0.42 7.82
CA LEU A 136 0.20 1.69 8.35
C LEU A 136 -0.01 2.72 7.23
N LYS A 137 0.84 2.73 6.20
CA LYS A 137 0.66 3.54 4.99
C LYS A 137 -0.68 3.23 4.33
N ASN A 138 -0.98 1.96 4.09
CA ASN A 138 -2.20 1.52 3.41
C ASN A 138 -3.44 1.86 4.23
N LEU A 139 -3.46 1.54 5.53
CA LEU A 139 -4.57 1.87 6.43
C LEU A 139 -4.86 3.38 6.44
N ALA A 140 -3.83 4.20 6.66
CA ALA A 140 -3.95 5.66 6.68
C ALA A 140 -4.35 6.24 5.31
N GLY A 141 -3.86 5.64 4.23
CA GLY A 141 -4.23 5.98 2.85
C GLY A 141 -5.74 5.81 2.65
N GLN A 142 -6.29 4.66 3.04
CA GLN A 142 -7.73 4.39 2.91
C GLN A 142 -8.59 5.28 3.83
N ILE A 143 -8.11 5.62 5.03
CA ILE A 143 -8.76 6.63 5.88
C ILE A 143 -8.79 7.99 5.16
N CYS A 144 -7.70 8.38 4.48
CA CYS A 144 -7.67 9.62 3.71
C CYS A 144 -8.63 9.58 2.52
N VAL A 145 -8.72 8.45 1.81
CA VAL A 145 -9.68 8.25 0.71
C VAL A 145 -11.12 8.38 1.22
N ALA A 146 -11.48 7.69 2.31
CA ALA A 146 -12.83 7.72 2.88
C ALA A 146 -13.28 9.13 3.30
N HIS A 147 -12.34 9.95 3.81
CA HIS A 147 -12.61 11.34 4.21
C HIS A 147 -12.32 12.37 3.10
N GLN A 148 -12.04 11.93 1.85
CA GLN A 148 -11.72 12.80 0.72
C GLN A 148 -10.54 13.76 0.99
N ARG A 149 -9.58 13.35 1.82
CA ARG A 149 -8.38 14.13 2.19
C ARG A 149 -7.24 13.91 1.19
N VAL A 150 -7.53 14.15 -0.08
CA VAL A 150 -6.63 13.84 -1.22
C VAL A 150 -5.23 14.44 -1.06
N ARG A 151 -5.11 15.66 -0.52
CA ARG A 151 -3.81 16.30 -0.26
C ARG A 151 -2.94 15.49 0.72
N ARG A 152 -3.53 14.88 1.75
CA ARG A 152 -2.78 14.07 2.71
C ARG A 152 -2.37 12.72 2.11
N LEU A 153 -3.27 12.13 1.32
CA LEU A 153 -2.97 10.92 0.54
C LEU A 153 -1.77 11.16 -0.38
N PHE A 154 -1.80 12.25 -1.15
CA PHE A 154 -0.69 12.64 -2.02
C PHE A 154 0.65 12.75 -1.27
N VAL A 155 0.67 13.36 -0.08
CA VAL A 155 1.91 13.47 0.71
C VAL A 155 2.41 12.11 1.17
N ILE A 156 1.52 11.22 1.63
CA ILE A 156 1.87 9.85 2.04
C ILE A 156 2.47 9.08 0.86
N ASP A 157 1.81 9.12 -0.30
CA ASP A 157 2.25 8.42 -1.50
C ASP A 157 3.50 9.05 -2.10
N ALA A 158 3.66 10.38 -2.06
CA ALA A 158 4.85 11.07 -2.54
C ALA A 158 6.08 10.68 -1.72
N VAL A 159 5.97 10.59 -0.39
CA VAL A 159 7.09 10.14 0.46
C VAL A 159 7.50 8.72 0.13
N TYR A 160 6.55 7.83 -0.16
CA TYR A 160 6.87 6.48 -0.59
C TYR A 160 7.50 6.47 -1.99
N PHE A 161 6.81 6.97 -3.02
CA PHE A 161 7.22 6.84 -4.42
C PHE A 161 8.44 7.69 -4.78
N LEU A 162 8.48 8.95 -4.35
CA LEU A 162 9.64 9.81 -4.61
C LEU A 162 10.78 9.46 -3.67
N GLY A 163 10.49 9.12 -2.41
CA GLY A 163 11.51 8.69 -1.46
C GLY A 163 12.20 7.39 -1.89
N SER A 164 11.44 6.38 -2.33
CA SER A 164 12.01 5.13 -2.85
C SER A 164 12.85 5.39 -4.11
N LEU A 165 12.37 6.23 -5.04
CA LEU A 165 13.13 6.58 -6.23
C LEU A 165 14.44 7.32 -5.91
N MET A 166 14.38 8.30 -5.00
CA MET A 166 15.58 9.03 -4.54
C MET A 166 16.58 8.09 -3.87
N LEU A 167 16.12 7.17 -3.03
CA LEU A 167 16.98 6.17 -2.40
C LEU A 167 17.57 5.20 -3.43
N LEU A 168 16.80 4.76 -4.43
CA LEU A 168 17.31 3.89 -5.50
C LEU A 168 18.42 4.58 -6.31
N ILE A 169 18.19 5.83 -6.72
CA ILE A 169 19.18 6.60 -7.48
C ILE A 169 20.42 6.87 -6.62
N GLY A 170 20.24 7.31 -5.36
CA GLY A 170 21.34 7.58 -4.45
C GLY A 170 22.18 6.33 -4.16
N TRP A 171 21.53 5.19 -3.94
CA TRP A 171 22.21 3.92 -3.71
C TRP A 171 22.95 3.43 -4.95
N HIS A 172 22.34 3.58 -6.14
CA HIS A 172 22.96 3.23 -7.40
C HIS A 172 24.26 4.01 -7.63
N VAL A 173 24.24 5.32 -7.41
CA VAL A 173 25.41 6.19 -7.56
C VAL A 173 26.51 5.86 -6.55
N ALA A 174 26.16 5.53 -5.30
CA ALA A 174 27.13 5.30 -4.23
C ALA A 174 27.76 3.90 -4.26
N PHE A 175 26.98 2.84 -4.50
CA PHE A 175 27.41 1.46 -4.23
C PHE A 175 27.29 0.49 -5.41
N LYS A 176 26.74 0.95 -6.55
CA LYS A 176 26.29 0.14 -7.69
C LYS A 176 25.24 -0.90 -7.28
N LEU A 177 24.09 -0.81 -7.93
CA LEU A 177 22.92 -1.63 -7.64
C LEU A 177 23.10 -3.01 -8.31
N SER A 178 23.44 -4.05 -7.55
CA SER A 178 23.81 -5.36 -8.12
C SER A 178 22.91 -6.52 -7.67
N ASP A 179 22.14 -6.33 -6.61
CA ASP A 179 21.38 -7.40 -5.94
C ASP A 179 19.92 -6.96 -5.74
N THR A 180 18.99 -7.85 -6.10
CA THR A 180 17.55 -7.70 -5.87
C THR A 180 17.20 -7.36 -4.42
N ARG A 181 17.94 -7.96 -3.48
CA ARG A 181 17.72 -7.76 -2.05
C ARG A 181 17.86 -6.29 -1.66
N GLN A 182 18.79 -5.56 -2.29
CA GLN A 182 18.99 -4.13 -2.03
C GLN A 182 17.75 -3.31 -2.44
N VAL A 183 17.17 -3.64 -3.60
CA VAL A 183 15.95 -2.98 -4.10
C VAL A 183 14.78 -3.19 -3.14
N ILE A 184 14.61 -4.41 -2.64
CA ILE A 184 13.56 -4.73 -1.67
C ILE A 184 13.77 -3.95 -0.37
N TRP A 185 14.99 -3.93 0.19
CA TRP A 185 15.29 -3.15 1.39
C TRP A 185 15.04 -1.66 1.22
N ILE A 186 15.42 -1.08 0.08
CA ILE A 186 15.14 0.34 -0.22
C ILE A 186 13.62 0.60 -0.19
N ASN A 187 12.83 -0.29 -0.77
CA ASN A 187 11.36 -0.18 -0.71
C ASN A 187 10.82 -0.35 0.72
N ILE A 188 11.39 -1.25 1.53
CA ILE A 188 11.04 -1.39 2.95
C ILE A 188 11.30 -0.07 3.69
N TYR A 189 12.47 0.53 3.55
CA TYR A 189 12.81 1.79 4.23
C TYR A 189 11.90 2.95 3.80
N ALA A 190 11.62 3.07 2.49
CA ALA A 190 10.70 4.09 1.98
C ALA A 190 9.26 3.86 2.49
N ALA A 191 8.79 2.62 2.51
CA ALA A 191 7.47 2.25 3.03
C ALA A 191 7.37 2.53 4.54
N MET A 192 8.40 2.21 5.32
CA MET A 192 8.47 2.55 6.74
C MET A 192 8.41 4.06 6.98
N ALA A 193 9.17 4.85 6.21
CA ALA A 193 9.12 6.31 6.31
C ALA A 193 7.72 6.87 5.99
N ALA A 194 7.09 6.36 4.93
CA ALA A 194 5.72 6.73 4.56
C ALA A 194 4.69 6.30 5.63
N SER A 195 4.86 5.10 6.21
CA SER A 195 4.02 4.58 7.30
C SER A 195 4.13 5.41 8.58
N LEU A 196 5.32 5.86 8.95
CA LEU A 196 5.50 6.75 10.10
C LEU A 196 4.80 8.10 9.86
N LEU A 197 5.01 8.68 8.68
CA LEU A 197 4.35 9.93 8.30
C LEU A 197 2.82 9.78 8.23
N SER A 198 2.33 8.64 7.75
CA SER A 198 0.90 8.40 7.59
C SER A 198 0.18 8.39 8.95
N VAL A 199 0.79 7.82 9.99
CA VAL A 199 0.28 7.88 11.37
C VAL A 199 0.18 9.32 11.85
N ILE A 200 1.22 10.13 11.63
CA ILE A 200 1.23 11.55 12.03
C ILE A 200 0.09 12.31 11.34
N LEU A 201 -0.09 12.10 10.03
CA LEU A 201 -1.10 12.80 9.22
C LEU A 201 -2.54 12.34 9.52
N THR A 202 -2.72 11.13 10.05
CA THR A 202 -4.03 10.55 10.40
C THR A 202 -4.30 10.49 11.90
N TRP A 203 -3.37 10.96 12.73
CA TRP A 203 -3.43 10.89 14.19
C TRP A 203 -4.75 11.39 14.79
N ASN A 204 -5.25 12.52 14.29
CA ASN A 204 -6.51 13.09 14.79
C ASN A 204 -7.72 12.17 14.58
N VAL A 205 -7.72 11.36 13.52
CA VAL A 205 -8.80 10.38 13.25
C VAL A 205 -8.60 9.15 14.14
N LEU A 206 -7.36 8.65 14.23
CA LEU A 206 -7.03 7.51 15.07
C LEU A 206 -7.32 7.76 16.56
N LYS A 207 -7.03 8.97 17.06
CA LYS A 207 -7.31 9.38 18.44
C LYS A 207 -8.81 9.43 18.76
N GLN A 208 -9.64 9.78 17.78
CA GLN A 208 -11.10 9.83 17.93
C GLN A 208 -11.77 8.46 17.73
N THR A 209 -11.01 7.48 17.25
CA THR A 209 -11.49 6.13 16.98
C THR A 209 -11.69 5.38 18.30
N ARG A 210 -12.89 4.82 18.48
CA ARG A 210 -13.17 3.94 19.61
C ARG A 210 -12.69 2.54 19.24
N TRP A 211 -11.66 2.05 19.93
CA TRP A 211 -11.14 0.69 19.77
C TRP A 211 -12.06 -0.35 20.41
N GLN A 212 -13.25 -0.51 19.83
CA GLN A 212 -14.24 -1.50 20.24
C GLN A 212 -14.37 -2.56 19.17
N PHE A 213 -14.14 -3.81 19.56
CA PHE A 213 -14.23 -4.97 18.67
C PHE A 213 -15.57 -5.65 18.88
N LYS A 214 -16.35 -5.82 17.80
CA LYS A 214 -17.57 -6.64 17.81
C LYS A 214 -17.50 -7.66 16.69
N LEU A 215 -17.61 -8.95 17.03
CA LEU A 215 -17.54 -10.05 16.06
C LEU A 215 -18.63 -9.93 14.97
N ALA A 216 -19.81 -9.42 15.32
CA ALA A 216 -20.90 -9.19 14.36
C ALA A 216 -20.51 -8.19 13.26
N GLN A 217 -19.73 -7.17 13.61
CA GLN A 217 -19.23 -6.16 12.68
C GLN A 217 -18.12 -6.73 11.80
N LEU A 218 -17.22 -7.55 12.36
CA LEU A 218 -16.20 -8.27 11.60
C LEU A 218 -16.83 -9.19 10.55
N LYS A 219 -17.89 -9.93 10.91
CA LYS A 219 -18.65 -10.77 9.96
C LYS A 219 -19.26 -9.96 8.82
N ARG A 220 -19.84 -8.79 9.10
CA ARG A 220 -20.33 -7.86 8.07
C ARG A 220 -19.20 -7.38 7.15
N PHE A 221 -18.06 -7.06 7.74
CA PHE A 221 -16.88 -6.60 7.03
C PHE A 221 -16.35 -7.67 6.05
N LEU A 222 -16.19 -8.91 6.53
CA LEU A 222 -15.78 -10.06 5.72
C LEU A 222 -16.82 -10.46 4.67
N ALA A 223 -18.12 -10.40 4.99
CA ALA A 223 -19.16 -10.66 4.01
C ALA A 223 -19.04 -9.70 2.82
N PHE A 224 -18.83 -8.41 3.08
CA PHE A 224 -18.63 -7.42 2.02
C PHE A 224 -17.32 -7.64 1.25
N GLY A 225 -16.22 -7.99 1.94
CA GLY A 225 -14.96 -8.35 1.29
C GLY A 225 -15.10 -9.54 0.34
N LYS A 226 -15.85 -10.58 0.74
CA LYS A 226 -16.14 -11.75 -0.10
C LYS A 226 -16.92 -11.36 -1.37
N TYR A 227 -17.90 -10.46 -1.26
CA TYR A 227 -18.61 -9.96 -2.44
C TYR A 227 -17.71 -9.12 -3.35
N SER A 228 -16.80 -8.35 -2.77
CA SER A 228 -15.84 -7.53 -3.54
C SER A 228 -14.85 -8.40 -4.31
N LEU A 229 -14.41 -9.53 -3.72
CA LEU A 229 -13.56 -10.52 -4.39
C LEU A 229 -14.22 -11.20 -5.58
N GLY A 230 -15.53 -11.47 -5.53
CA GLY A 230 -16.26 -12.11 -6.63
C GLY A 230 -16.69 -11.17 -7.74
N ALA A 231 -16.57 -9.86 -7.53
CA ALA A 231 -16.97 -8.82 -8.48
C ALA A 231 -15.79 -8.14 -9.18
N GLY A 232 -14.56 -8.40 -8.74
CA GLY A 232 -13.31 -7.95 -9.38
C GLY A 232 -12.70 -9.06 -10.23
#